data_AF-Q03VZ5-F1
#
_entry.id   AF-Q03VZ5-F1
#
_cell.length_a   1.000
_cell.length_b   1.000
_cell.length_c   1.000
_cell.angle_alpha   90.00
_cell.angle_beta   90.00
_cell.angle_gamma   90.00
#
_symmetry.space_group_name_H-M   'P 1'
#
loop_
_entity.id
_entity.type
_entity.pdbx_description
1 polymer ?
#
loop_
_entity_poly.entity_id
_entity_poly.type
_entity_poly.pdbx_seq_one_letter_code
_entity_poly.pdbx_strand_id
1 'polypeptide(L)'
;MIKKMIVFIITCISFGLLSLQQDNLKVLADTDNQFTIELHHQLSVYESNPVSYTPGSNVTFQLYDLTADYQKHENDENYFEDLKSQNQGIQNYIQDNHIRLMDTKTTDANGQATFHVSKEYGKAYLIVQQKSSQLESDGLSYEQVSDPVAFSLRNQDMDKNKLEIETKSAIVTRIPYFFKYGKTLDHKELPLAGVKFVLYKTVDNQKKYLTDDNSWKTTDDPLHEKEVKKVVSDDTGLVALNNSKLPAGQYYFQEVQTLKNFEISSQAQHISVNIPAVTSLANVPPITVNGEPLSKIAAGVIPNDVYQNASPRVLNYQKKQPTKKPPFSLPFLPETGIAIGSISLVGLLIILLVILIKIYKKKLQLKRSFKNEK
;
A
#
# COMPACT_ATOMS: atom_id res chain seq x y z
N MET A 1 -93.17 13.86 9.80
CA MET A 1 -91.89 14.56 9.49
C MET A 1 -90.90 14.59 10.66
N ILE A 2 -91.33 14.61 11.93
CA ILE A 2 -90.45 14.74 13.10
C ILE A 2 -89.50 13.53 13.33
N LYS A 3 -89.92 12.29 13.01
CA LYS A 3 -89.07 11.09 13.21
C LYS A 3 -87.83 11.02 12.30
N LYS A 4 -87.88 11.60 11.09
CA LYS A 4 -86.72 11.61 10.17
C LYS A 4 -85.68 12.66 10.54
N MET A 5 -86.09 13.73 11.24
CA MET A 5 -85.21 14.80 11.68
C MET A 5 -84.39 14.42 12.93
N ILE A 6 -84.97 13.62 13.84
CA ILE A 6 -84.29 13.15 15.05
C ILE A 6 -83.16 12.15 14.72
N VAL A 7 -83.36 11.27 13.74
CA VAL A 7 -82.32 10.31 13.30
C VAL A 7 -81.13 11.04 12.65
N PHE A 8 -81.38 12.12 11.89
CA PHE A 8 -80.32 12.90 11.27
C PHE A 8 -79.47 13.66 12.31
N ILE A 9 -80.10 14.24 13.34
CA ILE A 9 -79.40 14.95 14.42
C ILE A 9 -78.55 13.99 15.27
N ILE A 10 -79.06 12.78 15.58
CA ILE A 10 -78.29 11.78 16.33
C ILE A 10 -77.08 11.28 15.51
N THR A 11 -77.22 11.16 14.19
CA THR A 11 -76.12 10.71 13.31
C THR A 11 -75.02 11.78 13.20
N CYS A 12 -75.37 13.07 13.16
CA CYS A 12 -74.39 14.16 13.14
C CYS A 12 -73.65 14.34 14.48
N ILE A 13 -74.32 14.11 15.62
CA ILE A 13 -73.68 14.17 16.95
C ILE A 13 -72.72 12.99 17.15
N SER A 14 -73.03 11.83 16.58
CA SER A 14 -72.16 10.64 16.62
C SER A 14 -70.86 10.84 15.83
N PHE A 15 -70.94 11.51 14.66
CA PHE A 15 -69.76 11.84 13.85
C PHE A 15 -68.92 12.98 14.45
N GLY A 16 -69.56 13.97 15.11
CA GLY A 16 -68.85 15.06 15.78
C GLY A 16 -68.08 14.65 17.04
N LEU A 17 -68.54 13.61 17.76
CA LEU A 17 -67.85 13.09 18.93
C LEU A 17 -66.67 12.15 18.58
N LEU A 18 -66.71 11.51 17.41
CA LEU A 18 -65.59 10.70 16.90
C LEU A 18 -64.46 11.55 16.29
N SER A 19 -64.75 12.73 15.74
CA SER A 19 -63.73 13.63 15.20
C SER A 19 -63.06 14.54 16.24
N LEU A 20 -63.62 14.67 17.45
CA LEU A 20 -63.04 15.49 18.54
C LEU A 20 -62.20 14.67 19.54
N GLN A 21 -62.06 13.36 19.37
CA GLN A 21 -61.18 12.51 20.18
C GLN A 21 -59.83 12.19 19.53
N GLN A 22 -59.54 12.73 18.35
CA GLN A 22 -58.34 12.36 17.57
C GLN A 22 -57.21 13.39 17.55
N ASP A 23 -57.36 14.55 18.21
CA ASP A 23 -56.36 15.64 18.18
C ASP A 23 -55.58 15.87 19.48
N ASN A 24 -55.64 14.94 20.45
CA ASN A 24 -54.85 15.05 21.69
C ASN A 24 -54.17 13.74 22.13
N LEU A 25 -53.89 12.84 21.18
CA LEU A 25 -52.76 11.93 21.36
C LEU A 25 -51.51 12.74 21.04
N LYS A 26 -50.88 13.28 22.09
CA LYS A 26 -49.44 13.52 22.04
C LYS A 26 -48.83 12.24 21.45
N VAL A 27 -48.23 12.36 20.28
CA VAL A 27 -47.29 11.37 19.77
C VAL A 27 -46.21 11.28 20.85
N LEU A 28 -46.37 10.32 21.76
CA LEU A 28 -45.24 9.77 22.48
C LEU A 28 -44.35 9.24 21.37
N ALA A 29 -43.25 9.93 21.09
CA ALA A 29 -42.21 9.37 20.28
C ALA A 29 -41.92 7.97 20.85
N ASP A 30 -42.07 6.95 20.02
CA ASP A 30 -41.74 5.56 20.31
C ASP A 30 -40.23 5.50 20.58
N THR A 31 -39.87 5.82 21.81
CA THR A 31 -38.49 5.88 22.32
C THR A 31 -38.04 4.51 22.83
N ASP A 32 -38.94 3.53 22.88
CA ASP A 32 -38.67 2.18 23.38
C ASP A 32 -37.99 1.30 22.32
N ASN A 33 -38.10 1.70 21.04
CA ASN A 33 -37.53 1.00 19.90
C ASN A 33 -36.24 1.61 19.35
N GLN A 34 -35.65 2.58 20.08
CA GLN A 34 -34.41 3.25 19.68
C GLN A 34 -33.23 2.78 20.53
N PHE A 35 -32.11 2.53 19.88
CA PHE A 35 -30.84 2.17 20.52
C PHE A 35 -29.83 3.28 20.30
N THR A 36 -29.17 3.70 21.37
CA THR A 36 -28.21 4.81 21.35
C THR A 36 -26.78 4.29 21.25
N ILE A 37 -26.00 4.86 20.33
CA ILE A 37 -24.56 4.61 20.25
C ILE A 37 -23.86 5.91 20.61
N GLU A 38 -23.12 5.91 21.71
CA GLU A 38 -22.28 7.03 22.14
C GLU A 38 -20.83 6.77 21.74
N LEU A 39 -20.31 7.60 20.86
CA LEU A 39 -18.94 7.58 20.39
C LEU A 39 -18.11 8.59 21.19
N HIS A 40 -17.02 8.14 21.80
CA HIS A 40 -16.00 8.97 22.41
C HIS A 40 -14.72 8.89 21.58
N HIS A 41 -14.38 9.97 20.88
CA HIS A 41 -13.24 10.05 20.00
C HIS A 41 -12.08 10.82 20.61
N GLN A 42 -10.88 10.27 20.45
CA GLN A 42 -9.64 10.82 20.96
C GLN A 42 -8.61 10.98 19.84
N LEU A 43 -7.88 12.09 19.83
CA LEU A 43 -6.78 12.34 18.92
C LEU A 43 -5.43 12.07 19.57
N SER A 44 -4.55 11.35 18.88
CA SER A 44 -3.16 11.17 19.32
C SER A 44 -2.41 12.51 19.35
N VAL A 45 -1.60 12.74 20.38
CA VAL A 45 -0.72 13.92 20.46
C VAL A 45 0.64 13.61 19.82
N TYR A 46 1.07 14.45 18.88
CA TYR A 46 2.34 14.29 18.16
C TYR A 46 3.55 14.37 19.09
N GLU A 47 4.54 13.50 18.86
CA GLU A 47 5.79 13.38 19.65
C GLU A 47 5.58 13.20 21.17
N SER A 48 4.39 12.76 21.61
CA SER A 48 4.15 12.41 23.01
C SER A 48 4.78 11.06 23.37
N ASN A 49 5.57 11.03 24.45
CA ASN A 49 6.11 9.80 25.02
C ASN A 49 5.96 9.81 26.56
N PRO A 50 5.07 8.98 27.16
CA PRO A 50 4.19 8.01 26.50
C PRO A 50 3.13 8.68 25.61
N VAL A 51 2.54 7.91 24.70
CA VAL A 51 1.48 8.41 23.80
C VAL A 51 0.34 8.98 24.63
N SER A 52 0.00 10.24 24.39
CA SER A 52 -1.10 10.94 25.03
C SER A 52 -2.21 11.27 24.04
N TYR A 53 -3.40 11.52 24.57
CA TYR A 53 -4.62 11.72 23.80
C TYR A 53 -5.36 12.97 24.27
N THR A 54 -6.00 13.67 23.33
CA THR A 54 -6.91 14.77 23.60
C THR A 54 -8.31 14.48 23.03
N PRO A 55 -9.37 15.10 23.57
CA PRO A 55 -10.70 15.02 22.96
C PRO A 55 -10.66 15.42 21.49
N GLY A 56 -11.16 14.55 20.61
CA GLY A 56 -11.15 14.78 19.17
C GLY A 56 -12.36 15.57 18.72
N SER A 57 -12.33 16.88 18.88
CA SER A 57 -13.43 17.77 18.48
C SER A 57 -13.51 18.00 16.98
N ASN A 58 -14.72 18.21 16.45
CA ASN A 58 -14.98 18.54 15.05
C ASN A 58 -14.52 17.44 14.06
N VAL A 59 -14.64 16.18 14.46
CA VAL A 59 -14.32 15.01 13.64
C VAL A 59 -15.60 14.37 13.15
N THR A 60 -15.74 14.19 11.84
CA THR A 60 -16.95 13.64 11.24
C THR A 60 -16.87 12.13 11.07
N PHE A 61 -17.85 11.43 11.61
CA PHE A 61 -18.07 9.99 11.51
C PHE A 61 -19.36 9.68 10.75
N GLN A 62 -19.31 8.61 9.98
CA GLN A 62 -20.42 8.07 9.21
C GLN A 62 -20.79 6.70 9.77
N LEU A 63 -22.09 6.49 9.99
CA LEU A 63 -22.65 5.23 10.42
C LEU A 63 -23.29 4.53 9.22
N TYR A 64 -22.98 3.26 9.02
CA TYR A 64 -23.50 2.43 7.95
C TYR A 64 -24.23 1.21 8.49
N ASP A 65 -25.24 0.75 7.74
CA ASP A 65 -25.96 -0.49 7.98
C ASP A 65 -25.18 -1.67 7.39
N LEU A 66 -24.48 -2.41 8.26
CA LEU A 66 -23.65 -3.56 7.88
C LEU A 66 -24.46 -4.87 7.87
N THR A 67 -25.74 -4.85 8.24
CA THR A 67 -26.53 -6.06 8.54
C THR A 67 -26.52 -7.08 7.40
N ALA A 68 -26.85 -6.65 6.18
CA ALA A 68 -26.95 -7.56 5.03
C ALA A 68 -25.59 -8.16 4.64
N ASP A 69 -24.50 -7.44 4.88
CA ASP A 69 -23.16 -7.94 4.57
C ASP A 69 -22.62 -8.86 5.66
N TYR A 70 -22.85 -8.50 6.92
CA TYR A 70 -22.56 -9.34 8.07
C TYR A 70 -23.24 -10.71 7.98
N GLN A 71 -24.49 -10.78 7.52
CA GLN A 71 -25.20 -12.05 7.31
C GLN A 71 -24.52 -12.97 6.28
N LYS A 72 -23.87 -12.42 5.26
CA LYS A 72 -23.10 -13.23 4.28
C LYS A 72 -21.84 -13.83 4.91
N HIS A 73 -21.36 -13.23 5.99
CA HIS A 73 -20.13 -13.58 6.70
C HIS A 73 -20.40 -14.16 8.10
N GLU A 74 -21.61 -14.70 8.34
CA GLU A 74 -22.01 -15.18 9.67
C GLU A 74 -21.11 -16.29 10.25
N ASN A 75 -20.40 -17.02 9.37
CA ASN A 75 -19.47 -18.09 9.73
C ASN A 75 -18.00 -17.64 9.80
N ASP A 76 -17.73 -16.36 9.52
CA ASP A 76 -16.40 -15.78 9.62
C ASP A 76 -16.22 -15.11 10.99
N GLU A 77 -15.57 -15.84 11.90
CA GLU A 77 -15.32 -15.37 13.26
C GLU A 77 -14.43 -14.10 13.32
N ASN A 78 -13.68 -13.81 12.25
CA ASN A 78 -12.75 -12.67 12.20
C ASN A 78 -13.29 -11.47 11.42
N TYR A 79 -14.50 -11.56 10.87
CA TYR A 79 -15.04 -10.55 9.95
C TYR A 79 -14.93 -9.10 10.46
N PHE A 80 -15.27 -8.83 11.72
CA PHE A 80 -15.15 -7.48 12.29
C PHE A 80 -13.71 -7.02 12.50
N GLU A 81 -12.80 -7.92 12.88
CA GLU A 81 -11.38 -7.60 13.01
C GLU A 81 -10.74 -7.33 11.63
N ASP A 82 -11.15 -8.08 10.61
CA ASP A 82 -10.72 -7.86 9.24
C ASP A 82 -11.16 -6.46 8.76
N LEU A 83 -12.40 -6.04 9.01
CA LEU A 83 -12.88 -4.69 8.67
C LEU A 83 -12.11 -3.58 9.41
N LYS A 84 -11.83 -3.79 10.69
CA LYS A 84 -11.03 -2.86 11.49
C LYS A 84 -9.63 -2.66 10.92
N SER A 85 -9.04 -3.70 10.33
CA SER A 85 -7.72 -3.60 9.68
C SER A 85 -7.72 -2.83 8.35
N GLN A 86 -8.89 -2.58 7.76
CA GLN A 86 -9.03 -1.97 6.43
C GLN A 86 -9.08 -0.44 6.41
N ASN A 87 -8.51 0.27 7.39
CA ASN A 87 -8.61 1.74 7.51
C ASN A 87 -8.42 2.53 6.17
N GLN A 88 -7.42 2.16 5.35
CA GLN A 88 -7.16 2.81 4.05
C GLN A 88 -8.07 2.33 2.90
N GLY A 89 -8.62 1.12 2.99
CA GLY A 89 -9.44 0.48 1.95
C GLY A 89 -10.95 0.49 2.24
N ILE A 90 -11.35 0.90 3.46
CA ILE A 90 -12.73 0.72 3.95
C ILE A 90 -13.76 1.44 3.08
N GLN A 91 -13.40 2.57 2.47
CA GLN A 91 -14.28 3.30 1.56
C GLN A 91 -14.56 2.52 0.26
N ASN A 92 -13.55 1.85 -0.28
CA ASN A 92 -13.73 0.96 -1.43
C ASN A 92 -14.58 -0.24 -1.03
N TYR A 93 -14.31 -0.84 0.14
CA TYR A 93 -15.10 -1.94 0.66
C TYR A 93 -16.60 -1.57 0.82
N ILE A 94 -16.90 -0.38 1.37
CA ILE A 94 -18.26 0.14 1.48
C ILE A 94 -18.92 0.27 0.11
N GLN A 95 -18.20 0.80 -0.88
CA GLN A 95 -18.71 0.98 -2.25
C GLN A 95 -18.96 -0.35 -2.95
N ASP A 96 -17.96 -1.24 -2.94
CA ASP A 96 -18.01 -2.54 -3.62
C ASP A 96 -19.13 -3.43 -3.05
N ASN A 97 -19.35 -3.37 -1.73
CA ASN A 97 -20.39 -4.15 -1.04
C ASN A 97 -21.72 -3.41 -0.90
N HIS A 98 -21.84 -2.21 -1.46
CA HIS A 98 -23.07 -1.39 -1.47
C HIS A 98 -23.65 -1.16 -0.07
N ILE A 99 -22.79 -0.91 0.92
CA ILE A 99 -23.18 -0.76 2.32
C ILE A 99 -23.88 0.60 2.50
N ARG A 100 -25.09 0.59 3.09
CA ARG A 100 -25.97 1.77 3.15
C ARG A 100 -25.53 2.73 4.25
N LEU A 101 -25.25 3.99 3.89
CA LEU A 101 -25.08 5.08 4.86
C LEU A 101 -26.40 5.36 5.60
N MET A 102 -26.35 5.43 6.92
CA MET A 102 -27.49 5.70 7.78
C MET A 102 -27.48 7.12 8.36
N ASP A 103 -26.32 7.56 8.84
CA ASP A 103 -26.20 8.84 9.55
C ASP A 103 -24.77 9.39 9.44
N THR A 104 -24.61 10.68 9.70
CA THR A 104 -23.33 11.38 9.73
C THR A 104 -23.33 12.34 10.92
N LYS A 105 -22.35 12.21 11.81
CA LYS A 105 -22.20 13.04 13.01
C LYS A 105 -20.82 13.63 13.09
N THR A 106 -20.76 14.84 13.62
CA THR A 106 -19.51 15.51 13.96
C THR A 106 -19.37 15.56 15.48
N THR A 107 -18.21 15.21 15.99
CA THR A 107 -17.93 15.22 17.43
C THR A 107 -17.92 16.63 18.01
N ASP A 108 -18.40 16.76 19.25
CA ASP A 108 -18.42 18.01 20.01
C ASP A 108 -17.04 18.37 20.59
N ALA A 109 -16.97 19.43 21.41
CA ALA A 109 -15.73 19.88 22.05
C ALA A 109 -15.09 18.83 22.98
N ASN A 110 -15.86 17.85 23.46
CA ASN A 110 -15.40 16.74 24.29
C ASN A 110 -15.11 15.48 23.48
N GLY A 111 -15.11 15.58 22.15
CA GLY A 111 -14.89 14.44 21.25
C GLY A 111 -16.06 13.47 21.19
N GLN A 112 -17.27 13.90 21.55
CA GLN A 112 -18.43 13.01 21.66
C GLN A 112 -19.38 13.17 20.47
N ALA A 113 -19.92 12.05 19.98
CA ALA A 113 -20.99 12.02 18.98
C ALA A 113 -22.00 10.93 19.32
N THR A 114 -23.28 11.19 19.06
CA THR A 114 -24.36 10.23 19.33
C THR A 114 -25.08 9.85 18.05
N PHE A 115 -25.17 8.55 17.80
CA PHE A 115 -26.01 7.97 16.77
C PHE A 115 -27.23 7.30 17.39
N HIS A 116 -28.31 7.25 16.62
CA HIS A 116 -29.50 6.52 17.01
C HIS A 116 -29.89 5.53 15.92
N VAL A 117 -30.14 4.29 16.31
CA VAL A 117 -30.51 3.21 15.40
C VAL A 117 -31.72 2.46 15.92
N SER A 118 -32.35 1.64 15.07
CA SER A 118 -33.41 0.74 15.51
C SER A 118 -32.86 -0.29 16.50
N LYS A 119 -33.57 -0.48 17.60
CA LYS A 119 -33.29 -1.51 18.60
C LYS A 119 -33.81 -2.86 18.09
N GLU A 120 -33.05 -3.50 17.20
CA GLU A 120 -33.40 -4.79 16.61
C GLU A 120 -32.25 -5.80 16.77
N TYR A 121 -32.58 -7.02 17.23
CA TYR A 121 -31.60 -8.10 17.36
C TYR A 121 -31.01 -8.49 16.00
N GLY A 122 -29.71 -8.75 15.97
CA GLY A 122 -29.02 -9.20 14.76
C GLY A 122 -28.69 -8.11 13.75
N LYS A 123 -28.96 -6.84 14.06
CA LYS A 123 -28.44 -5.70 13.29
C LYS A 123 -26.94 -5.55 13.50
N ALA A 124 -26.25 -5.20 12.43
CA ALA A 124 -24.82 -4.88 12.45
C ALA A 124 -24.58 -3.50 11.86
N TYR A 125 -23.56 -2.82 12.38
CA TYR A 125 -23.23 -1.46 12.02
C TYR A 125 -21.73 -1.30 11.81
N LEU A 126 -21.38 -0.34 10.97
CA LEU A 126 -19.99 0.08 10.72
C LEU A 126 -19.90 1.61 10.92
N ILE A 127 -18.99 2.05 11.77
CA ILE A 127 -18.67 3.46 11.99
C ILE A 127 -17.32 3.74 11.35
N VAL A 128 -17.28 4.73 10.46
CA VAL A 128 -16.06 5.15 9.74
C VAL A 128 -15.86 6.64 9.86
N GLN A 129 -14.64 7.07 10.11
CA GLN A 129 -14.26 8.47 10.03
C GLN A 129 -14.29 8.94 8.56
N GLN A 130 -15.09 9.97 8.24
CA GLN A 130 -15.27 10.44 6.86
C GLN A 130 -14.05 11.20 6.32
N LYS A 131 -13.37 11.96 7.18
CA LYS A 131 -12.18 12.74 6.84
C LYS A 131 -11.17 12.70 7.96
N SER A 132 -9.89 12.57 7.61
CA SER A 132 -8.79 12.68 8.56
C SER A 132 -8.81 14.06 9.25
N SER A 133 -8.62 14.09 10.56
CA SER A 133 -8.42 15.34 11.31
C SER A 133 -7.04 15.90 11.01
N GLN A 134 -6.88 17.22 11.11
CA GLN A 134 -5.62 17.90 10.83
C GLN A 134 -4.81 18.06 12.11
N LEU A 135 -3.53 17.76 12.05
CA LEU A 135 -2.56 18.25 13.02
C LEU A 135 -1.45 18.99 12.27
N GLU A 136 -1.25 20.26 12.61
CA GLU A 136 -0.11 21.03 12.15
C GLU A 136 0.92 21.12 13.28
N SER A 137 2.15 20.69 13.00
CA SER A 137 3.26 20.77 13.93
C SER A 137 4.55 21.01 13.15
N ASP A 138 5.39 21.95 13.57
CA ASP A 138 6.66 22.30 12.91
C ASP A 138 6.54 22.61 11.40
N GLY A 139 5.41 23.16 10.94
CA GLY A 139 5.14 23.42 9.52
C GLY A 139 4.86 22.16 8.68
N LEU A 140 4.66 21.01 9.34
CA LEU A 140 4.24 19.75 8.74
C LEU A 140 2.76 19.50 9.05
N SER A 141 1.99 19.14 8.02
CA SER A 141 0.59 18.74 8.16
C SER A 141 0.49 17.22 8.19
N TYR A 142 -0.11 16.69 9.25
CA TYR A 142 -0.37 15.27 9.44
C TYR A 142 -1.86 14.98 9.33
N GLU A 143 -2.18 13.83 8.72
CA GLU A 143 -3.53 13.25 8.82
C GLU A 143 -3.64 12.47 10.12
N GLN A 144 -4.81 12.52 10.75
CA GLN A 144 -5.16 11.64 11.86
C GLN A 144 -6.39 10.82 11.51
N VAL A 145 -6.23 9.49 11.58
CA VAL A 145 -7.25 8.51 11.17
C VAL A 145 -7.52 7.54 12.30
N SER A 146 -8.78 7.19 12.52
CA SER A 146 -9.18 6.12 13.44
C SER A 146 -9.51 4.85 12.67
N ASP A 147 -9.36 3.70 13.32
CA ASP A 147 -9.76 2.43 12.73
C ASP A 147 -11.29 2.37 12.59
N PRO A 148 -11.82 1.74 11.52
CA PRO A 148 -13.24 1.45 11.41
C PRO A 148 -13.73 0.63 12.61
N VAL A 149 -14.94 0.92 13.08
CA VAL A 149 -15.57 0.16 14.17
C VAL A 149 -16.76 -0.60 13.63
N ALA A 150 -16.66 -1.91 13.54
CA ALA A 150 -17.75 -2.81 13.16
C ALA A 150 -18.27 -3.57 14.39
N PHE A 151 -19.59 -3.69 14.53
CA PHE A 151 -20.20 -4.42 15.63
C PHE A 151 -21.61 -4.90 15.29
N SER A 152 -22.12 -5.88 16.03
CA SER A 152 -23.51 -6.33 15.99
C SER A 152 -24.17 -6.12 17.35
N LEU A 153 -25.47 -5.77 17.34
CA LEU A 153 -26.25 -5.66 18.57
C LEU A 153 -26.60 -7.05 19.08
N ARG A 154 -26.05 -7.41 20.25
CA ARG A 154 -26.32 -8.70 20.92
C ARG A 154 -27.41 -8.51 21.98
N ASN A 155 -28.03 -9.61 22.41
CA ASN A 155 -29.08 -9.57 23.45
C ASN A 155 -28.66 -8.82 24.72
N GLN A 156 -27.38 -8.91 25.11
CA GLN A 156 -26.85 -8.24 26.31
C GLN A 156 -26.74 -6.72 26.16
N ASP A 157 -26.61 -6.21 24.94
CA ASP A 157 -26.56 -4.76 24.67
C ASP A 157 -27.97 -4.15 24.74
N MET A 158 -28.97 -4.93 24.31
CA MET A 158 -30.37 -4.54 24.20
C MET A 158 -31.02 -4.20 25.57
N ASP A 159 -30.49 -4.72 26.67
CA ASP A 159 -30.99 -4.42 28.02
C ASP A 159 -30.59 -3.02 28.50
N LYS A 160 -29.54 -2.43 27.92
CA LYS A 160 -28.99 -1.12 28.32
C LYS A 160 -29.48 0.03 27.45
N ASN A 161 -30.13 -0.26 26.31
CA ASN A 161 -30.52 0.72 25.27
C ASN A 161 -29.38 1.61 24.76
N LYS A 162 -28.13 1.26 25.09
CA LYS A 162 -26.96 2.09 24.88
C LYS A 162 -25.71 1.25 24.69
N LEU A 163 -24.88 1.63 23.73
CA LEU A 163 -23.50 1.16 23.55
C LEU A 163 -22.54 2.36 23.58
N GLU A 164 -21.48 2.25 24.38
CA GLU A 164 -20.37 3.21 24.39
C GLU A 164 -19.22 2.65 23.55
N ILE A 165 -18.71 3.47 22.63
CA ILE A 165 -17.61 3.13 21.75
C ILE A 165 -16.50 4.17 21.93
N GLU A 166 -15.30 3.70 22.27
CA GLU A 166 -14.11 4.55 22.29
C GLU A 166 -13.31 4.37 21.00
N THR A 167 -12.93 5.48 20.38
CA THR A 167 -12.02 5.47 19.22
C THR A 167 -10.82 6.36 19.46
N LYS A 168 -9.67 5.92 18.96
CA LYS A 168 -8.42 6.67 19.00
C LYS A 168 -7.91 6.85 17.59
N SER A 169 -7.45 8.06 17.27
CA SER A 169 -6.77 8.30 16.00
C SER A 169 -5.31 7.89 16.09
N ALA A 170 -4.77 7.41 14.98
CA ALA A 170 -3.35 7.29 14.71
C ALA A 170 -2.90 8.45 13.83
N ILE A 171 -1.68 8.95 14.09
CA ILE A 171 -1.02 9.89 13.20
C ILE A 171 -0.55 9.12 11.97
N VAL A 172 -0.99 9.56 10.79
CA VAL A 172 -0.50 9.03 9.52
C VAL A 172 0.82 9.71 9.20
N THR A 173 1.88 8.93 9.18
CA THR A 173 3.22 9.38 8.81
C THR A 173 3.46 9.16 7.32
N ARG A 174 4.00 10.17 6.65
CA ARG A 174 4.38 10.10 5.24
C ARG A 174 5.89 9.93 5.14
N ILE A 175 6.37 8.69 5.29
CA ILE A 175 7.79 8.37 5.14
C ILE A 175 8.06 7.68 3.80
N PRO A 176 9.12 8.06 3.07
CA PRO A 176 9.57 7.29 1.91
C PRO A 176 10.04 5.89 2.31
N TYR A 177 9.59 4.88 1.58
CA TYR A 177 10.07 3.51 1.70
C TYR A 177 10.09 2.78 0.35
N PHE A 178 10.86 1.69 0.27
CA PHE A 178 10.87 0.73 -0.84
C PHE A 178 11.48 -0.60 -0.38
N PHE A 179 11.34 -1.64 -1.20
CA PHE A 179 11.93 -2.95 -0.96
C PHE A 179 13.17 -3.17 -1.83
N LYS A 180 14.27 -3.58 -1.19
CA LYS A 180 15.52 -3.88 -1.85
C LYS A 180 15.66 -5.37 -2.11
N TYR A 181 15.67 -5.72 -3.38
CA TYR A 181 15.73 -7.11 -3.83
C TYR A 181 16.93 -7.35 -4.73
N GLY A 182 17.32 -8.62 -4.79
CA GLY A 182 18.39 -9.12 -5.64
C GLY A 182 17.86 -10.17 -6.58
N LYS A 183 18.23 -10.07 -7.86
CA LYS A 183 17.94 -11.07 -8.87
C LYS A 183 19.18 -11.93 -9.10
N THR A 184 19.05 -13.21 -8.82
CA THR A 184 20.11 -14.20 -9.01
C THR A 184 20.27 -14.58 -10.48
N LEU A 185 21.35 -15.31 -10.79
CA LEU A 185 21.63 -15.81 -12.14
C LEU A 185 20.57 -16.81 -12.64
N ASP A 186 19.90 -17.54 -11.74
CA ASP A 186 18.76 -18.41 -12.04
C ASP A 186 17.41 -17.66 -12.01
N HIS A 187 17.45 -16.32 -12.08
CA HIS A 187 16.29 -15.43 -12.13
C HIS A 187 15.38 -15.42 -10.90
N LYS A 188 15.80 -16.02 -9.78
CA LYS A 188 15.10 -15.90 -8.50
C LYS A 188 15.31 -14.50 -7.92
N GLU A 189 14.28 -13.99 -7.28
CA GLU A 189 14.31 -12.71 -6.57
C GLU A 189 14.24 -12.99 -5.07
N LEU A 190 15.10 -12.33 -4.30
CA LEU A 190 15.12 -12.43 -2.84
C LEU A 190 15.37 -11.05 -2.20
N PRO A 191 14.88 -10.82 -0.97
CA PRO A 191 15.21 -9.61 -0.24
C PRO A 191 16.72 -9.54 0.04
N LEU A 192 17.28 -8.33 -0.03
CA LEU A 192 18.68 -8.07 0.30
C LEU A 192 18.75 -7.27 1.59
N ALA A 193 19.02 -7.95 2.71
CA ALA A 193 19.29 -7.31 4.00
C ALA A 193 20.70 -6.71 4.06
N GLY A 194 20.86 -5.60 4.79
CA GLY A 194 22.16 -4.97 5.06
C GLY A 194 22.70 -4.07 3.94
N VAL A 195 21.91 -3.78 2.91
CA VAL A 195 22.27 -2.82 1.86
C VAL A 195 22.10 -1.40 2.41
N LYS A 196 23.08 -0.51 2.17
CA LYS A 196 23.08 0.85 2.72
C LYS A 196 22.72 1.89 1.67
N PHE A 197 21.83 2.77 2.06
CA PHE A 197 21.35 3.92 1.30
C PHE A 197 21.61 5.21 2.05
N VAL A 198 21.78 6.29 1.29
CA VAL A 198 21.72 7.68 1.77
C VAL A 198 20.66 8.42 0.98
N LEU A 199 20.00 9.39 1.61
CA LEU A 199 19.08 10.30 0.92
C LEU A 199 19.79 11.59 0.57
N TYR A 200 19.57 12.12 -0.64
CA TYR A 200 20.07 13.43 -1.03
C TYR A 200 19.02 14.25 -1.79
N LYS A 201 19.25 15.56 -1.86
CA LYS A 201 18.60 16.50 -2.78
C LYS A 201 19.66 17.24 -3.59
N THR A 202 19.26 17.76 -4.75
CA THR A 202 20.13 18.59 -5.56
C THR A 202 19.79 20.07 -5.32
N VAL A 203 20.78 20.86 -4.94
CA VAL A 203 20.68 22.32 -4.82
C VAL A 203 21.85 22.93 -5.57
N ASP A 204 21.59 23.81 -6.53
CA ASP A 204 22.62 24.44 -7.37
C ASP A 204 23.58 23.43 -8.02
N ASN A 205 23.02 22.33 -8.56
CA ASN A 205 23.74 21.18 -9.14
C ASN A 205 24.67 20.44 -8.17
N GLN A 206 24.60 20.70 -6.87
CA GLN A 206 25.35 19.97 -5.84
C GLN A 206 24.43 19.03 -5.05
N LYS A 207 24.93 17.82 -4.77
CA LYS A 207 24.24 16.87 -3.88
C LYS A 207 24.41 17.33 -2.43
N LYS A 208 23.28 17.47 -1.73
CA LYS A 208 23.23 17.65 -0.28
C LYS A 208 22.56 16.43 0.32
N TYR A 209 23.25 15.75 1.23
CA TYR A 209 22.82 14.52 1.87
C TYR A 209 22.13 14.82 3.20
N LEU A 210 21.08 14.07 3.49
CA LEU A 210 20.36 14.14 4.76
C LEU A 210 21.25 13.62 5.90
N THR A 211 21.27 14.33 7.02
CA THR A 211 21.99 13.97 8.24
C THR A 211 21.06 13.42 9.32
N ASP A 212 21.63 12.82 10.37
CA ASP A 212 20.85 12.22 11.48
C ASP A 212 20.02 13.25 12.26
N ASP A 213 20.44 14.51 12.29
CA ASP A 213 19.72 15.64 12.91
C ASP A 213 18.67 16.29 11.98
N ASN A 214 18.36 15.68 10.83
CA ASN A 214 17.48 16.20 9.80
C ASN A 214 17.97 17.49 9.09
N SER A 215 19.26 17.81 9.18
CA SER A 215 19.90 18.85 8.36
C SER A 215 20.45 18.30 7.03
N TRP A 216 21.21 19.13 6.29
CA TRP A 216 21.70 18.81 4.95
C TRP A 216 23.19 19.12 4.82
N LYS A 217 24.00 18.14 4.44
CA LYS A 217 25.46 18.25 4.33
C LYS A 217 25.96 17.90 2.93
N THR A 218 26.97 18.62 2.45
CA THR A 218 27.69 18.27 1.22
C THR A 218 28.91 17.40 1.57
N THR A 219 29.11 16.31 0.83
CA THR A 219 30.29 15.44 0.94
C THR A 219 30.45 14.62 -0.35
N ASP A 220 31.69 14.27 -0.69
CA ASP A 220 31.99 13.38 -1.82
C ASP A 220 32.01 11.90 -1.39
N ASP A 221 32.04 11.63 -0.08
CA ASP A 221 32.05 10.28 0.49
C ASP A 221 30.96 10.08 1.54
N PRO A 222 29.68 10.02 1.10
CA PRO A 222 28.54 9.90 2.01
C PRO A 222 28.52 8.55 2.76
N LEU A 223 29.25 7.53 2.31
CA LEU A 223 29.33 6.24 2.99
C LEU A 223 30.09 6.35 4.32
N HIS A 224 31.21 7.08 4.33
CA HIS A 224 32.09 7.19 5.49
C HIS A 224 31.88 8.47 6.31
N GLU A 225 31.10 9.43 5.81
CA GLU A 225 30.75 10.66 6.53
C GLU A 225 29.86 10.37 7.75
N LYS A 226 30.30 10.63 8.98
CA LYS A 226 29.59 10.19 10.19
C LYS A 226 28.20 10.81 10.37
N GLU A 227 28.04 12.07 9.97
CA GLU A 227 26.79 12.82 10.17
C GLU A 227 25.70 12.47 9.16
N VAL A 228 26.07 11.93 7.99
CA VAL A 228 25.11 11.56 6.94
C VAL A 228 24.32 10.34 7.40
N LYS A 229 22.99 10.44 7.34
CA LYS A 229 22.07 9.37 7.75
C LYS A 229 22.16 8.20 6.79
N LYS A 230 22.45 7.01 7.33
CA LYS A 230 22.45 5.74 6.57
C LYS A 230 21.15 5.01 6.86
N VAL A 231 20.41 4.67 5.82
CA VAL A 231 19.27 3.75 5.91
C VAL A 231 19.74 2.38 5.46
N VAL A 232 19.49 1.37 6.26
CA VAL A 232 19.92 -0.01 5.99
C VAL A 232 18.67 -0.84 5.71
N SER A 233 18.71 -1.66 4.65
CA SER A 233 17.62 -2.60 4.38
C SER A 233 17.55 -3.69 5.46
N ASP A 234 16.35 -3.99 5.94
CA ASP A 234 16.12 -5.05 6.92
C ASP A 234 16.07 -6.45 6.28
N ASP A 235 15.70 -7.46 7.07
CA ASP A 235 15.57 -8.87 6.66
C ASP A 235 14.50 -9.10 5.60
N THR A 236 13.45 -8.28 5.56
CA THR A 236 12.44 -8.25 4.49
C THR A 236 12.90 -7.49 3.25
N GLY A 237 14.07 -6.84 3.32
CA GLY A 237 14.61 -5.95 2.32
C GLY A 237 14.03 -4.54 2.38
N LEU A 238 13.18 -4.22 3.36
CA LEU A 238 12.57 -2.90 3.49
C LEU A 238 13.63 -1.85 3.81
N VAL A 239 13.60 -0.75 3.06
CA VAL A 239 14.35 0.47 3.31
C VAL A 239 13.30 1.54 3.62
N ALA A 240 13.23 1.99 4.87
CA ALA A 240 12.28 3.00 5.32
C ALA A 240 13.00 4.16 6.03
N LEU A 241 12.69 5.40 5.63
CA LEU A 241 13.28 6.59 6.24
C LEU A 241 12.49 7.01 7.49
N ASN A 242 12.56 6.17 8.52
CA ASN A 242 11.94 6.45 9.81
C ASN A 242 12.54 7.71 10.46
N ASN A 243 11.71 8.43 11.21
CA ASN A 243 12.12 9.60 12.02
C ASN A 243 12.76 10.72 11.19
N SER A 244 12.29 10.93 9.95
CA SER A 244 12.73 12.05 9.12
C SER A 244 11.61 13.05 8.86
N LYS A 245 11.91 14.31 9.17
CA LYS A 245 11.04 15.47 8.92
C LYS A 245 11.36 16.03 7.53
N LEU A 246 10.90 15.34 6.49
CA LEU A 246 11.13 15.78 5.11
C LEU A 246 10.01 16.73 4.64
N PRO A 247 10.33 17.98 4.27
CA PRO A 247 9.34 18.84 3.63
C PRO A 247 9.04 18.36 2.21
N ALA A 248 7.98 18.92 1.62
CA ALA A 248 7.66 18.71 0.22
C ALA A 248 8.86 19.03 -0.68
N GLY A 249 9.09 18.20 -1.69
CA GLY A 249 10.21 18.34 -2.60
C GLY A 249 10.61 17.04 -3.30
N GLN A 250 11.63 17.17 -4.14
CA GLN A 250 12.23 16.08 -4.88
C GLN A 250 13.55 15.66 -4.22
N TYR A 251 13.64 14.37 -3.91
CA TYR A 251 14.78 13.73 -3.26
C TYR A 251 15.16 12.46 -4.00
N TYR A 252 16.28 11.87 -3.59
CA TYR A 252 16.80 10.66 -4.19
C TYR A 252 17.47 9.79 -3.13
N PHE A 253 17.13 8.50 -3.09
CA PHE A 253 18.01 7.53 -2.44
C PHE A 253 19.15 7.13 -3.38
N GLN A 254 20.33 6.99 -2.81
CA GLN A 254 21.52 6.47 -3.47
C GLN A 254 22.03 5.27 -2.69
N GLU A 255 22.13 4.12 -3.34
CA GLU A 255 22.84 2.97 -2.79
C GLU A 255 24.34 3.28 -2.73
N VAL A 256 24.90 3.20 -1.53
CA VAL A 256 26.33 3.48 -1.28
C VAL A 256 27.10 2.22 -0.88
N GLN A 257 26.40 1.16 -0.50
CA GLN A 257 27.01 -0.13 -0.18
C GLN A 257 26.04 -1.28 -0.45
N THR A 258 26.48 -2.25 -1.24
CA THR A 258 25.70 -3.46 -1.58
C THR A 258 26.31 -4.73 -1.02
N LEU A 259 25.60 -5.86 -1.17
CA LEU A 259 26.11 -7.17 -0.81
C LEU A 259 27.19 -7.64 -1.80
N LYS A 260 28.23 -8.32 -1.31
CA LYS A 260 29.43 -8.71 -2.07
C LYS A 260 29.13 -9.33 -3.45
N ASN A 261 28.09 -10.16 -3.53
CA ASN A 261 27.73 -10.92 -4.73
C ASN A 261 26.78 -10.20 -5.69
N PHE A 262 26.38 -8.97 -5.40
CA PHE A 262 25.49 -8.16 -6.22
C PHE A 262 26.19 -6.89 -6.73
N GLU A 263 25.69 -6.37 -7.84
CA GLU A 263 26.09 -5.06 -8.39
C GLU A 263 25.03 -4.02 -8.09
N ILE A 264 25.45 -2.82 -7.71
CA ILE A 264 24.54 -1.68 -7.57
C ILE A 264 24.00 -1.37 -8.96
N SER A 265 22.69 -1.51 -9.15
CA SER A 265 22.06 -1.20 -10.44
C SER A 265 22.03 0.31 -10.71
N SER A 266 21.87 0.70 -11.98
CA SER A 266 21.71 2.11 -12.35
C SER A 266 20.52 2.76 -11.65
N GLN A 267 19.41 2.03 -11.49
CA GLN A 267 18.24 2.47 -10.72
C GLN A 267 18.59 2.70 -9.25
N ALA A 268 19.36 1.80 -8.63
CA ALA A 268 19.72 1.92 -7.23
C ALA A 268 20.70 3.07 -6.92
N GLN A 269 21.44 3.57 -7.92
CA GLN A 269 22.27 4.77 -7.79
C GLN A 269 21.44 6.05 -7.67
N HIS A 270 20.18 6.02 -8.14
CA HIS A 270 19.32 7.19 -8.23
C HIS A 270 17.83 6.80 -8.18
N ILE A 271 17.35 6.53 -6.98
CA ILE A 271 15.95 6.16 -6.73
C ILE A 271 15.19 7.46 -6.45
N SER A 272 14.31 7.86 -7.36
CA SER A 272 13.55 9.11 -7.24
C SER A 272 12.54 9.03 -6.09
N VAL A 273 12.44 10.09 -5.29
CA VAL A 273 11.45 10.24 -4.23
C VAL A 273 10.80 11.60 -4.37
N ASN A 274 9.50 11.63 -4.66
CA ASN A 274 8.73 12.87 -4.70
C ASN A 274 7.80 12.95 -3.50
N ILE A 275 7.97 13.98 -2.69
CA ILE A 275 7.08 14.31 -1.57
C ILE A 275 6.25 15.50 -2.03
N PRO A 276 4.99 15.31 -2.43
CA PRO A 276 4.17 16.41 -2.91
C PRO A 276 3.77 17.33 -1.76
N ALA A 277 3.65 18.62 -2.09
CA ALA A 277 3.08 19.62 -1.20
C ALA A 277 1.62 19.27 -0.91
N VAL A 278 1.23 19.44 0.34
CA VAL A 278 -0.13 19.19 0.80
C VAL A 278 -0.86 20.52 0.82
N THR A 279 -1.66 20.77 -0.21
CA THR A 279 -2.46 22.00 -0.32
C THR A 279 -3.87 21.81 0.24
N SER A 280 -4.32 20.56 0.40
CA SER A 280 -5.60 20.20 1.00
C SER A 280 -5.54 18.78 1.56
N LEU A 281 -6.08 18.55 2.76
CA LEU A 281 -6.19 17.20 3.34
C LEU A 281 -7.37 16.39 2.79
N ALA A 282 -8.29 17.03 2.05
CA ALA A 282 -9.34 16.28 1.36
C ALA A 282 -8.78 15.40 0.24
N ASN A 283 -7.58 15.73 -0.26
CA ASN A 283 -6.87 14.96 -1.27
C ASN A 283 -5.38 15.11 -1.05
N VAL A 284 -4.82 14.30 -0.15
CA VAL A 284 -3.38 14.26 0.07
C VAL A 284 -2.74 13.37 -0.99
N PRO A 285 -1.99 13.93 -1.96
CA PRO A 285 -1.32 13.12 -2.96
C PRO A 285 -0.29 12.18 -2.30
N PRO A 286 -0.13 10.94 -2.78
CA PRO A 286 0.81 10.01 -2.21
C PRO A 286 2.26 10.47 -2.43
N ILE A 287 3.16 10.12 -1.50
CA ILE A 287 4.60 10.12 -1.82
C ILE A 287 4.80 9.13 -2.95
N THR A 288 5.66 9.43 -3.91
CA THR A 288 6.06 8.44 -4.91
C THR A 288 7.53 8.08 -4.81
N VAL A 289 7.84 6.81 -5.05
CA VAL A 289 9.21 6.31 -5.17
C VAL A 289 9.35 5.66 -6.55
N ASN A 290 10.29 6.15 -7.35
CA ASN A 290 10.39 5.84 -8.79
C ASN A 290 9.08 6.04 -9.57
N GLY A 291 8.25 6.98 -9.13
CA GLY A 291 6.95 7.25 -9.74
C GLY A 291 5.81 6.35 -9.25
N GLU A 292 6.10 5.29 -8.50
CA GLU A 292 5.08 4.44 -7.88
C GLU A 292 4.54 5.10 -6.58
N PRO A 293 3.22 5.24 -6.41
CA PRO A 293 2.65 5.80 -5.20
C PRO A 293 2.82 4.86 -4.01
N LEU A 294 3.21 5.42 -2.87
CA LEU A 294 3.30 4.69 -1.61
C LEU A 294 1.95 4.64 -0.90
N SER A 295 1.67 3.51 -0.26
CA SER A 295 0.58 3.37 0.70
C SER A 295 0.88 4.24 1.93
N LYS A 296 -0.18 4.68 2.61
CA LYS A 296 0.01 5.49 3.83
C LYS A 296 0.49 4.60 4.96
N ILE A 297 1.16 5.17 5.95
CA ILE A 297 1.62 4.46 7.16
C ILE A 297 0.89 5.08 8.34
N ALA A 298 0.11 4.27 9.06
CA ALA A 298 -0.59 4.68 10.27
C ALA A 298 0.09 4.03 11.49
N ALA A 299 0.31 4.82 12.54
CA ALA A 299 0.97 4.35 13.77
C ALA A 299 2.35 3.68 13.52
N GLY A 300 3.06 4.07 12.47
CA GLY A 300 4.36 3.49 12.10
C GLY A 300 4.30 2.10 11.45
N VAL A 301 3.10 1.59 11.15
CA VAL A 301 2.90 0.27 10.55
C VAL A 301 2.71 0.37 9.03
N ILE A 302 3.54 -0.35 8.28
CA ILE A 302 3.38 -0.53 6.83
C ILE A 302 2.29 -1.57 6.57
N PRO A 303 1.33 -1.32 5.65
CA PRO A 303 0.27 -2.27 5.32
C PRO A 303 0.77 -3.66 4.88
N ASN A 304 0.01 -4.72 5.18
CA ASN A 304 0.42 -6.09 4.87
C ASN A 304 0.53 -6.37 3.37
N ASP A 305 -0.37 -5.81 2.55
CA ASP A 305 -0.35 -5.95 1.09
C ASP A 305 0.95 -5.39 0.48
N VAL A 306 1.51 -4.35 1.09
CA VAL A 306 2.80 -3.77 0.69
C VAL A 306 3.94 -4.76 0.92
N TYR A 307 3.94 -5.50 2.03
CA TYR A 307 4.91 -6.57 2.28
C TYR A 307 4.72 -7.77 1.34
N GLN A 308 3.47 -8.19 1.12
CA GLN A 308 3.16 -9.32 0.24
C GLN A 308 3.60 -9.07 -1.20
N ASN A 309 3.41 -7.84 -1.68
CA ASN A 309 3.78 -7.44 -3.03
C ASN A 309 5.23 -6.94 -3.15
N ALA A 310 5.89 -6.65 -2.01
CA ALA A 310 7.19 -6.01 -1.92
C ALA A 310 7.32 -4.80 -2.86
N SER A 311 6.31 -3.92 -2.89
CA SER A 311 6.23 -2.78 -3.82
C SER A 311 6.26 -1.44 -3.08
N PRO A 312 6.98 -0.43 -3.56
CA PRO A 312 7.85 -0.44 -4.75
C PRO A 312 9.15 -1.21 -4.51
N ARG A 313 9.70 -1.82 -5.56
CA ARG A 313 10.94 -2.61 -5.51
C ARG A 313 12.09 -1.99 -6.29
N VAL A 314 13.31 -2.16 -5.77
CA VAL A 314 14.55 -1.81 -6.44
C VAL A 314 15.48 -3.02 -6.53
N LEU A 315 15.81 -3.42 -7.76
CA LEU A 315 16.58 -4.63 -8.03
C LEU A 315 18.08 -4.35 -8.17
N ASN A 316 18.88 -5.23 -7.58
CA ASN A 316 20.29 -5.43 -7.94
C ASN A 316 20.44 -6.79 -8.61
N TYR A 317 21.45 -6.92 -9.46
CA TYR A 317 21.68 -8.17 -10.18
C TYR A 317 22.91 -8.86 -9.62
N GLN A 318 22.82 -10.18 -9.48
CA GLN A 318 23.95 -10.99 -9.04
C GLN A 318 25.10 -10.86 -10.04
N LYS A 319 26.30 -10.63 -9.52
CA LYS A 319 27.54 -10.63 -10.31
C LYS A 319 27.65 -11.94 -11.06
N LYS A 320 27.86 -11.85 -12.37
CA LYS A 320 28.32 -13.01 -13.14
C LYS A 320 29.71 -13.36 -12.60
N GLN A 321 29.96 -14.63 -12.29
CA GLN A 321 31.33 -15.04 -12.02
C GLN A 321 32.18 -14.68 -13.26
N PRO A 322 33.38 -14.10 -13.08
CA PRO A 322 34.31 -14.02 -14.19
C PRO A 322 34.49 -15.45 -14.68
N THR A 323 34.17 -15.70 -15.95
CA THR A 323 34.51 -16.96 -16.58
C THR A 323 35.99 -17.15 -16.34
N LYS A 324 36.36 -18.19 -15.56
CA LYS A 324 37.76 -18.61 -15.50
C LYS A 324 38.16 -18.84 -16.95
N LYS A 325 38.97 -17.94 -17.52
CA LYS A 325 39.57 -18.19 -18.82
C LYS A 325 40.20 -19.59 -18.71
N PRO A 326 39.86 -20.54 -19.59
CA PRO A 326 40.55 -21.82 -19.57
C PRO A 326 42.06 -21.54 -19.68
N PRO A 327 42.94 -22.36 -19.08
CA PRO A 327 44.38 -22.07 -18.98
C PRO A 327 45.14 -21.99 -20.31
N PHE A 328 44.44 -21.90 -21.45
CA PHE A 328 45.02 -21.97 -22.77
C PHE A 328 44.21 -21.14 -23.76
N SER A 329 44.50 -19.84 -23.84
CA SER A 329 44.16 -19.05 -25.03
C SER A 329 45.24 -19.28 -26.08
N LEU A 330 44.98 -20.16 -27.05
CA LEU A 330 45.76 -20.19 -28.27
C LEU A 330 45.53 -18.86 -29.01
N PRO A 331 46.59 -18.15 -29.45
CA PRO A 331 46.49 -16.74 -29.88
C PRO A 331 45.80 -16.49 -31.23
N PHE A 332 45.04 -17.44 -31.78
CA PHE A 332 44.55 -17.35 -33.16
C PHE A 332 43.16 -17.94 -33.41
N LEU A 333 42.19 -17.73 -32.52
CA LEU A 333 40.78 -17.98 -32.86
C LEU A 333 39.88 -16.83 -32.41
N PRO A 334 39.00 -16.28 -33.29
CA PRO A 334 38.06 -15.24 -32.91
C PRO A 334 36.95 -15.83 -32.02
N GLU A 335 36.66 -15.15 -30.91
CA GLU A 335 35.47 -15.41 -30.10
C GLU A 335 34.24 -14.90 -30.86
N THR A 336 33.35 -15.78 -31.33
CA THR A 336 31.89 -15.55 -31.42
C THR A 336 31.16 -16.85 -31.77
N GLY A 337 30.03 -17.08 -31.09
CA GLY A 337 29.12 -18.21 -31.27
C GLY A 337 28.33 -18.24 -32.58
N ILE A 338 28.99 -18.03 -33.72
CA ILE A 338 28.41 -18.21 -35.06
C ILE A 338 29.19 -19.28 -35.88
N ALA A 339 30.30 -19.79 -35.37
CA ALA A 339 31.22 -20.65 -36.14
C ALA A 339 30.92 -22.17 -36.13
N ILE A 340 29.74 -22.63 -35.73
CA ILE A 340 29.41 -24.07 -35.86
C ILE A 340 29.15 -24.44 -37.33
N GLY A 341 28.74 -23.48 -38.18
CA GLY A 341 28.49 -23.73 -39.62
C GLY A 341 29.73 -23.69 -40.52
N SER A 342 30.75 -22.89 -40.19
CA SER A 342 31.89 -22.62 -41.10
C SER A 342 33.05 -23.60 -40.95
N ILE A 343 33.27 -24.15 -39.76
CA ILE A 343 34.34 -25.15 -39.53
C ILE A 343 34.03 -26.47 -40.27
N SER A 344 32.74 -26.81 -40.41
CA SER A 344 32.32 -27.95 -41.23
C SER A 344 32.65 -27.78 -42.72
N LEU A 345 32.67 -26.55 -43.23
CA LEU A 345 32.90 -26.30 -44.66
C LEU A 345 34.37 -26.45 -45.04
N VAL A 346 35.29 -25.98 -44.18
CA VAL A 346 36.74 -26.09 -44.40
C VAL A 346 37.20 -27.55 -44.28
N GLY A 347 36.69 -28.28 -43.29
CA GLY A 347 36.97 -29.72 -43.16
C GLY A 347 36.48 -30.53 -44.36
N LEU A 348 35.28 -30.22 -44.87
CA LEU A 348 34.70 -30.89 -46.03
C LEU A 348 35.44 -30.55 -47.34
N LEU A 349 35.93 -29.32 -47.49
CA LEU A 349 36.80 -28.91 -48.61
C LEU A 349 38.14 -29.66 -48.61
N ILE A 350 38.77 -29.85 -47.46
CA ILE A 350 40.03 -30.60 -47.36
C ILE A 350 39.81 -32.07 -47.73
N ILE A 351 38.72 -32.68 -47.27
CA ILE A 351 38.38 -34.07 -47.61
C ILE A 351 38.11 -34.20 -49.12
N LEU A 352 37.36 -33.27 -49.72
CA LEU A 352 37.14 -33.24 -51.18
C LEU A 352 38.44 -33.08 -51.97
N LEU A 353 39.37 -32.24 -51.51
CA LEU A 353 40.66 -32.05 -52.15
C LEU A 353 41.50 -33.33 -52.12
N VAL A 354 41.52 -34.04 -50.97
CA VAL A 354 42.21 -35.33 -50.84
C VAL A 354 41.60 -36.39 -51.76
N ILE A 355 40.27 -36.45 -51.86
CA ILE A 355 39.57 -37.37 -52.77
C ILE A 355 39.91 -37.06 -54.23
N LEU A 356 39.90 -35.78 -54.63
CA LEU A 356 40.26 -35.34 -55.98
C LEU A 356 41.71 -35.70 -56.33
N ILE A 357 42.66 -35.49 -55.42
CA ILE A 357 44.06 -35.88 -55.61
C ILE A 357 44.19 -37.40 -55.78
N LYS A 358 43.44 -38.18 -55.00
CA LYS A 358 43.46 -39.65 -55.08
C LYS A 358 42.89 -40.16 -56.41
N ILE A 359 41.79 -39.56 -56.88
CA ILE A 359 41.19 -39.87 -58.21
C ILE A 359 42.16 -39.48 -59.33
N TYR A 360 42.80 -38.31 -59.24
CA TYR A 360 43.75 -37.84 -60.24
C TYR A 360 44.98 -38.77 -60.34
N LYS A 361 45.54 -39.20 -59.20
CA LYS A 361 46.64 -40.18 -59.16
C LYS A 361 46.22 -41.53 -59.76
N LYS A 362 45.00 -42.01 -59.47
CA LYS A 362 44.47 -43.27 -60.04
C LYS A 362 44.32 -43.18 -61.57
N LYS A 363 43.82 -42.05 -62.10
CA LYS A 363 43.74 -41.82 -63.56
C LYS A 363 45.11 -41.73 -64.23
N LEU A 364 46.10 -41.15 -63.57
CA LEU A 364 47.50 -41.10 -64.05
C LEU A 364 48.15 -42.48 -64.09
N GLN A 365 47.89 -43.33 -63.10
CA GLN A 365 48.36 -44.72 -63.09
C GLN A 365 47.71 -45.56 -64.19
N LEU A 366 46.39 -45.39 -64.42
CA LEU A 366 45.69 -46.03 -65.54
C LEU A 366 46.24 -45.55 -66.91
N LYS A 367 46.49 -44.25 -67.10
CA LYS A 367 47.12 -43.72 -68.33
C LYS A 367 48.54 -44.24 -68.56
N ARG A 368 49.30 -44.53 -67.49
CA ARG A 368 50.63 -45.16 -67.59
C ARG A 368 50.54 -46.66 -67.90
N SER A 369 49.53 -47.35 -67.39
CA SER A 369 49.24 -48.76 -67.72
C SER A 369 48.92 -48.95 -69.22
N PHE A 370 48.11 -48.05 -69.81
CA PHE A 370 47.78 -48.11 -71.24
C PHE A 370 48.91 -47.69 -72.19
N LYS A 371 50.02 -47.14 -71.68
CA LYS A 371 51.19 -46.79 -72.50
C LYS A 371 52.22 -47.93 -72.59
N ASN A 372 52.07 -48.98 -71.78
CA ASN A 372 52.97 -50.14 -71.75
C ASN A 372 52.42 -51.38 -72.48
N GLU A 373 51.28 -51.27 -73.18
CA GLU A 373 50.70 -52.33 -74.04
C GLU A 373 50.56 -51.86 -75.50
N LYS A 374 51.54 -51.14 -76.03
CA LYS A 374 51.69 -50.91 -77.47
C LYS A 374 53.10 -51.21 -77.93
#